data_AF-A0A1U7ECP1-F1
#
_entry.id   AF-A0A1U7ECP1-F1
#
_cell.length_a   1.000
_cell.length_b   1.000
_cell.length_c   1.000
_cell.angle_alpha   90.00
_cell.angle_beta   90.00
_cell.angle_gamma   90.00
#
_symmetry.space_group_name_H-M   'P 1'
#
loop_
_entity.id
_entity.type
_entity.pdbx_description
1 polymer ?
#
loop_
_entity_poly.entity_id
_entity_poly.type
_entity_poly.pdbx_seq_one_letter_code
_entity_poly.pdbx_strand_id
1 'polypeptide(L)'
;MIPVFLLIFGIMGATLGFSEETIVFSAGFMNPFAVGIAQGIAELPTFSGMGLRVALFIVLWLITSAYIMRYAKKVKQDPTNSLVYSDIDKDDTTEAASFVEMKKGHSIVGLVFLIGMCAIAFGVVKYGWYIQEIGAIFMTTGINAGFAYGYSPSKIADLFVAGALPAVAMYVIQIIINFIIPSGSGQAAATMPIMVPLADAVGITRQTAVMAYQLGAGFMDSIMLTSGVLMAQLSISKIPYNKWVRYLGPLMMIWLLTGVVFLVFAYYKLYGPF
;
A
#
# COMPACT_ATOMS: atom_id res chain seq x y z
N MET A 1 8.28 -0.95 -32.78
CA MET A 1 8.70 -0.10 -31.62
C MET A 1 8.03 -0.47 -30.29
N ILE A 2 7.28 -1.58 -30.21
CA ILE A 2 6.58 -2.06 -29.02
C ILE A 2 7.45 -2.83 -27.98
N PRO A 3 8.63 -3.42 -28.31
CA PRO A 3 9.42 -4.18 -27.31
C PRO A 3 9.98 -3.33 -26.16
N VAL A 4 10.40 -2.08 -26.42
CA VAL A 4 10.98 -1.20 -25.39
C VAL A 4 9.92 -0.69 -24.43
N PHE A 5 8.68 -0.48 -24.91
CA PHE A 5 7.57 -0.06 -24.09
C PHE A 5 7.21 -1.14 -23.06
N LEU A 6 7.10 -2.42 -23.47
CA LEU A 6 6.81 -3.54 -22.56
C LEU A 6 7.96 -3.80 -21.57
N LEU A 7 9.22 -3.61 -21.98
CA LEU A 7 10.37 -3.72 -21.08
C LEU A 7 10.41 -2.61 -20.02
N ILE A 8 9.99 -1.40 -20.40
CA ILE A 8 9.85 -0.26 -19.49
C ILE A 8 8.63 -0.47 -18.59
N PHE A 9 7.50 -0.96 -19.10
CA PHE A 9 6.27 -1.15 -18.30
C PHE A 9 6.26 -2.40 -17.42
N GLY A 10 7.00 -3.46 -17.74
CA GLY A 10 7.05 -4.69 -16.95
C GLY A 10 7.63 -4.45 -15.55
N ILE A 11 8.96 -4.55 -15.41
CA ILE A 11 9.61 -4.37 -14.11
C ILE A 11 9.32 -2.99 -13.52
N MET A 12 9.32 -1.90 -14.30
CA MET A 12 9.09 -0.58 -13.69
C MET A 12 7.63 -0.35 -13.32
N GLY A 13 6.65 -0.85 -14.08
CA GLY A 13 5.23 -0.74 -13.71
C GLY A 13 4.94 -1.57 -12.46
N ALA A 14 5.49 -2.78 -12.37
CA ALA A 14 5.45 -3.58 -11.15
C ALA A 14 6.12 -2.86 -9.97
N THR A 15 7.27 -2.23 -10.21
CA THR A 15 7.98 -1.46 -9.18
C THR A 15 7.17 -0.26 -8.73
N LEU A 16 6.63 0.55 -9.65
CA LEU A 16 5.85 1.74 -9.33
C LEU A 16 4.64 1.38 -8.46
N GLY A 17 3.80 0.43 -8.90
CA GLY A 17 2.61 0.04 -8.15
C GLY A 17 2.92 -0.55 -6.77
N PHE A 18 3.89 -1.49 -6.69
CA PHE A 18 4.16 -2.18 -5.43
C PHE A 18 4.95 -1.31 -4.43
N SER A 19 5.88 -0.51 -4.93
CA SER A 19 6.67 0.38 -4.09
C SER A 19 5.83 1.51 -3.50
N GLU A 20 4.79 1.97 -4.18
CA GLU A 20 3.85 2.95 -3.63
C GLU A 20 3.11 2.40 -2.41
N GLU A 21 2.56 1.18 -2.51
CA GLU A 21 1.90 0.51 -1.38
C GLU A 21 2.87 0.32 -0.20
N THR A 22 4.08 -0.18 -0.48
CA THR A 22 5.13 -0.38 0.52
C THR A 22 5.47 0.93 1.24
N ILE A 23 5.73 2.01 0.49
CA ILE A 23 6.17 3.29 1.05
C ILE A 23 5.03 3.94 1.86
N VAL A 24 3.81 3.89 1.35
CA VAL A 24 2.62 4.43 2.04
C VAL A 24 2.35 3.66 3.33
N PHE A 25 2.49 2.33 3.31
CA PHE A 25 2.35 1.51 4.51
C PHE A 25 3.47 1.79 5.52
N SER A 26 4.74 1.78 5.09
CA SER A 26 5.91 1.99 5.95
C SER A 26 5.96 3.39 6.57
N ALA A 27 5.53 4.42 5.84
CA ALA A 27 5.39 5.76 6.40
C ALA A 27 4.12 5.90 7.25
N GLY A 28 3.07 5.16 6.92
CA GLY A 28 1.81 5.02 7.65
C GLY A 28 1.05 6.31 7.94
N PHE A 29 1.30 7.36 7.16
CA PHE A 29 0.58 8.63 7.29
C PHE A 29 -0.85 8.58 6.73
N MET A 30 -1.17 7.60 5.86
CA MET A 30 -2.50 7.35 5.27
C MET A 30 -3.11 5.99 5.66
N ASN A 31 -2.51 5.24 6.59
CA ASN A 31 -2.98 3.90 6.96
C ASN A 31 -3.71 3.91 8.32
N PRO A 32 -5.04 4.19 8.37
CA PRO A 32 -5.77 4.28 9.63
C PRO A 32 -5.90 2.94 10.34
N PHE A 33 -5.75 1.81 9.64
CA PHE A 33 -5.99 0.48 10.20
C PHE A 33 -4.78 -0.03 10.96
N ALA A 34 -3.64 -0.22 10.28
CA ALA A 34 -2.44 -0.75 10.94
C ALA A 34 -1.86 0.25 11.94
N VAL A 35 -1.83 1.54 11.58
CA VAL A 35 -1.27 2.58 12.46
C VAL A 35 -2.24 2.94 13.56
N GLY A 36 -3.55 3.01 13.28
CA GLY A 36 -4.55 3.26 14.31
C GLY A 36 -4.59 2.16 15.36
N ILE A 37 -4.52 0.88 14.97
CA ILE A 37 -4.43 -0.25 15.92
C ILE A 37 -3.14 -0.17 16.73
N ALA A 38 -1.98 0.01 16.07
CA ALA A 38 -0.70 0.08 16.77
C ALA A 38 -0.63 1.27 17.75
N GLN A 39 -1.13 2.45 17.36
CA GLN A 39 -1.21 3.62 18.21
C GLN A 39 -2.22 3.45 19.34
N GLY A 40 -3.37 2.82 19.08
CA GLY A 40 -4.36 2.51 20.11
C GLY A 40 -3.82 1.58 21.19
N ILE A 41 -3.08 0.53 20.81
CA ILE A 41 -2.40 -0.37 21.76
C ILE A 41 -1.30 0.36 22.54
N ALA A 42 -0.60 1.29 21.87
CA ALA A 42 0.42 2.12 22.48
C ALA A 42 -0.14 3.29 23.31
N GLU A 43 -1.47 3.43 23.40
CA GLU A 43 -2.17 4.53 24.09
C GLU A 43 -1.83 5.92 23.52
N LEU A 44 -1.47 5.98 22.23
CA LEU A 44 -1.11 7.20 21.55
C LEU A 44 -2.30 7.77 20.77
N PRO A 45 -2.44 9.11 20.66
CA PRO A 45 -3.47 9.70 19.83
C PRO A 45 -3.36 9.22 18.37
N THR A 46 -4.47 8.85 17.74
CA THR A 46 -4.49 8.45 16.33
C THR A 46 -3.87 9.54 15.45
N PHE A 47 -2.99 9.16 14.54
CA PHE A 47 -2.24 10.05 13.64
C PHE A 47 -1.23 10.99 14.30
N SER A 48 -0.94 10.84 15.60
CA SER A 48 0.21 11.52 16.22
C SER A 48 1.52 11.09 15.57
N GLY A 49 2.50 12.00 15.52
CA GLY A 49 3.76 11.74 14.82
C GLY A 49 3.69 11.94 13.29
N MET A 50 2.69 12.68 12.80
CA MET A 50 2.46 12.89 11.37
C MET A 50 3.63 13.57 10.64
N GLY A 51 4.29 14.54 11.27
CA GLY A 51 5.35 15.31 10.61
C GLY A 51 6.54 14.46 10.15
N LEU A 52 7.00 13.53 10.99
CA LEU A 52 8.12 12.64 10.66
C LEU A 52 7.69 11.57 9.65
N ARG A 53 6.45 11.10 9.75
CA ARG A 53 5.87 10.14 8.79
C ARG A 53 5.75 10.74 7.39
N VAL A 54 5.30 11.99 7.27
CA VAL A 54 5.26 12.71 5.99
C VAL A 54 6.67 12.96 5.47
N ALA A 55 7.61 13.35 6.32
CA ALA A 55 9.01 13.51 5.91
C ALA A 55 9.62 12.17 5.41
N LEU A 56 9.37 11.08 6.12
CA LEU A 56 9.80 9.73 5.75
C LEU A 56 9.19 9.32 4.40
N PHE A 57 7.89 9.55 4.23
CA PHE A 57 7.18 9.29 2.97
C PHE A 57 7.84 10.03 1.80
N ILE A 58 8.08 11.33 1.94
CA ILE A 58 8.70 12.15 0.87
C ILE A 58 10.09 11.61 0.53
N VAL A 59 10.91 11.29 1.53
CA VAL A 59 12.27 10.78 1.31
C VAL A 59 12.24 9.42 0.61
N LEU A 60 11.44 8.47 1.10
CA LEU A 60 11.30 7.15 0.48
C LEU A 60 10.74 7.25 -0.94
N TRP A 61 9.77 8.12 -1.17
CA TRP A 61 9.18 8.35 -2.49
C TRP A 61 10.20 8.94 -3.47
N LEU A 62 10.99 9.93 -3.06
CA LEU A 62 12.04 10.52 -3.92
C LEU A 62 13.15 9.51 -4.24
N ILE A 63 13.62 8.76 -3.25
CA ILE A 63 14.63 7.70 -3.44
C ILE A 63 14.14 6.67 -4.46
N THR A 64 12.90 6.21 -4.29
CA THR A 64 12.29 5.18 -5.14
C THR A 64 12.07 5.70 -6.54
N SER A 65 11.54 6.90 -6.68
CA SER A 65 11.36 7.57 -7.97
C SER A 65 12.69 7.72 -8.70
N ALA A 66 13.75 8.16 -8.00
CA ALA A 66 15.08 8.28 -8.58
C ALA A 66 15.66 6.91 -9.01
N TYR A 67 15.45 5.87 -8.22
CA TYR A 67 15.88 4.50 -8.54
C TYR A 67 15.19 3.98 -9.81
N ILE A 68 13.86 4.12 -9.88
CA ILE A 68 13.04 3.72 -11.02
C ILE A 68 13.47 4.50 -12.27
N MET A 69 13.62 5.83 -12.16
CA MET A 69 14.06 6.68 -13.28
C MET A 69 15.46 6.33 -13.77
N ARG A 70 16.37 6.00 -12.86
CA ARG A 70 17.72 5.54 -13.21
C ARG A 70 17.68 4.21 -13.97
N TYR A 71 16.87 3.26 -13.51
CA TYR A 71 16.68 1.98 -14.20
C TYR A 71 16.02 2.18 -15.57
N ALA A 72 14.98 3.00 -15.64
CA ALA A 72 14.29 3.38 -16.87
C ALA A 72 15.25 3.94 -17.91
N LYS A 73 16.11 4.89 -17.50
CA LYS A 73 17.11 5.49 -18.39
C LYS A 73 18.09 4.44 -18.90
N LYS A 74 18.53 3.51 -18.04
CA LYS A 74 19.44 2.42 -18.41
C LYS A 74 18.81 1.48 -19.44
N VAL A 75 17.56 1.06 -19.24
CA VAL A 75 16.83 0.17 -20.16
C VAL A 75 16.46 0.89 -21.46
N LYS A 76 16.15 2.19 -21.40
CA LYS A 76 15.87 3.01 -22.59
C LYS A 76 17.10 3.16 -23.49
N GLN A 77 18.30 3.25 -22.90
CA GLN A 77 19.55 3.34 -23.64
C GLN A 77 19.93 2.01 -24.29
N ASP A 78 19.77 0.91 -23.56
CA ASP A 78 20.01 -0.43 -24.07
C ASP A 78 19.03 -1.42 -23.43
N PRO A 79 18.04 -1.91 -24.21
CA PRO A 79 16.99 -2.82 -23.75
C PRO A 79 17.49 -4.12 -23.11
N THR A 80 18.70 -4.58 -23.46
CA THR A 80 19.30 -5.82 -22.89
C THR A 80 19.61 -5.70 -21.40
N ASN A 81 19.66 -4.47 -20.88
CA ASN A 81 19.83 -4.21 -19.45
C ASN A 81 18.57 -4.52 -18.61
N SER A 82 17.43 -4.77 -19.26
CA SER A 82 16.23 -5.21 -18.56
C SER A 82 16.41 -6.65 -18.07
N LEU A 83 16.06 -6.92 -16.80
CA LEU A 83 16.18 -8.27 -16.24
C LEU A 83 15.18 -9.25 -16.86
N VAL A 84 14.09 -8.74 -17.43
CA VAL A 84 13.08 -9.53 -18.16
C VAL A 84 13.30 -9.53 -19.67
N TYR A 85 14.41 -8.97 -20.17
CA TYR A 85 14.67 -8.88 -21.61
C TYR A 85 14.55 -10.22 -22.35
N SER A 86 15.04 -11.30 -21.74
CA SER A 86 15.01 -12.67 -22.29
C SER A 86 13.62 -13.32 -22.26
N ASP A 87 12.72 -12.80 -21.43
CA ASP A 87 11.45 -13.47 -21.09
C ASP A 87 10.24 -12.81 -21.78
N ILE A 88 10.45 -11.69 -22.48
CA ILE A 88 9.40 -11.06 -23.28
C ILE A 88 9.34 -11.77 -24.63
N ASP A 89 8.23 -12.46 -24.88
CA ASP A 89 7.92 -12.98 -26.21
C ASP A 89 7.85 -11.81 -27.20
N LYS A 90 8.61 -11.90 -28.29
CA LYS A 90 8.65 -10.86 -29.33
C LYS A 90 7.32 -10.69 -30.07
N ASP A 91 6.43 -11.68 -29.95
CA ASP A 91 5.07 -11.72 -30.51
C ASP A 91 3.99 -11.31 -29.51
N ASP A 92 4.34 -10.93 -28.27
CA ASP A 92 3.38 -10.44 -27.29
C ASP A 92 2.96 -9.00 -27.67
N THR A 93 2.11 -8.88 -28.70
CA THR A 93 1.32 -7.68 -28.96
C THR A 93 0.28 -7.59 -27.86
N THR A 94 0.71 -7.23 -26.65
CA THR A 94 -0.21 -6.87 -25.58
C THR A 94 -1.02 -5.70 -26.14
N GLU A 95 -2.30 -5.94 -26.42
CA GLU A 95 -3.26 -4.90 -26.78
C GLU A 95 -3.06 -3.78 -25.77
N ALA A 96 -2.51 -2.64 -26.25
CA ALA A 96 -2.33 -1.49 -25.41
C ALA A 96 -3.68 -1.23 -24.76
N ALA A 97 -3.74 -1.31 -23.42
CA ALA A 97 -4.96 -1.16 -22.65
C ALA A 97 -5.78 -0.05 -23.27
N SER A 98 -6.90 -0.40 -23.91
CA SER A 98 -7.68 0.55 -24.66
C SER A 98 -8.09 1.63 -23.67
N PHE A 99 -7.62 2.86 -23.90
CA PHE A 99 -7.93 3.97 -23.01
C PHE A 99 -9.45 4.13 -23.03
N VAL A 100 -10.11 3.68 -21.96
CA VAL A 100 -11.55 3.80 -21.83
C VAL A 100 -11.86 5.29 -21.83
N GLU A 101 -12.54 5.77 -22.87
CA GLU A 101 -12.90 7.18 -22.97
C GLU A 101 -13.70 7.61 -21.74
N MET A 102 -13.19 8.63 -21.05
CA MET A 102 -13.82 9.16 -19.84
C MET A 102 -15.15 9.85 -20.20
N LYS A 103 -16.26 9.15 -19.97
CA LYS A 103 -17.61 9.74 -19.98
C LYS A 103 -17.80 10.67 -18.78
N LYS A 104 -18.66 11.69 -18.94
CA LYS A 104 -19.03 12.63 -17.85
C LYS A 104 -19.51 11.92 -16.56
N GLY A 105 -20.14 10.75 -16.69
CA GLY A 105 -20.57 9.92 -15.56
C GLY A 105 -19.41 9.41 -14.69
N HIS A 106 -18.25 9.08 -15.27
CA HIS A 106 -17.07 8.65 -14.50
C HIS A 106 -16.54 9.77 -13.61
N SER A 107 -16.55 11.02 -14.11
CA SER A 107 -16.08 12.19 -13.34
C SER A 107 -16.98 12.49 -12.13
N ILE A 108 -18.31 12.33 -12.28
CA ILE A 108 -19.26 12.56 -11.18
C ILE A 108 -19.13 11.45 -10.13
N VAL A 109 -18.99 10.19 -10.55
CA VAL A 109 -18.71 9.08 -9.62
C VAL A 109 -17.39 9.30 -8.87
N GLY A 110 -16.35 9.78 -9.55
CA GLY A 110 -15.08 10.14 -8.91
C GLY A 110 -15.23 11.22 -7.85
N LEU A 111 -16.08 12.22 -8.09
CA LEU A 111 -16.36 13.27 -7.11
C LEU A 111 -17.10 12.72 -5.88
N VAL A 112 -18.11 11.87 -6.08
CA VAL A 112 -18.85 11.22 -4.98
C VAL A 112 -17.90 10.38 -4.12
N PHE A 113 -16.99 9.65 -4.74
CA PHE A 113 -15.97 8.87 -4.05
C PHE A 113 -15.00 9.74 -3.25
N LEU A 114 -14.51 10.84 -3.83
CA LEU A 114 -13.64 11.81 -3.13
C LEU A 114 -14.31 12.43 -1.91
N ILE A 115 -15.61 12.77 -2.00
CA ILE A 115 -16.37 13.28 -0.86
C ILE A 115 -16.44 12.24 0.25
N GLY A 116 -16.72 10.97 -0.10
CA GLY A 116 -16.72 9.86 0.85
C GLY A 116 -15.36 9.67 1.55
N MET A 117 -14.26 9.75 0.81
CA MET A 117 -12.91 9.68 1.35
C MET A 117 -12.61 10.82 2.33
N CYS A 118 -12.98 12.06 1.99
CA CYS A 118 -12.83 13.21 2.87
C CYS A 118 -13.70 13.08 4.14
N ALA A 119 -14.91 12.54 4.01
CA ALA A 119 -15.80 12.28 5.15
C ALA A 119 -15.23 11.23 6.10
N ILE A 120 -14.62 10.15 5.58
CA ILE A 120 -13.89 9.16 6.39
C ILE A 120 -12.74 9.83 7.14
N ALA A 121 -11.88 10.57 6.45
CA ALA A 121 -10.73 11.23 7.07
C ALA A 121 -11.18 12.18 8.19
N PHE A 122 -12.20 13.01 7.94
CA PHE A 122 -12.76 13.92 8.94
C PHE A 122 -13.43 13.19 10.11
N GLY A 123 -14.19 12.14 9.82
CA GLY A 123 -14.87 11.30 10.80
C GLY A 123 -13.92 10.61 11.76
N VAL A 124 -12.87 9.99 11.22
CA VAL A 124 -11.83 9.32 12.00
C VAL A 124 -11.09 10.32 12.88
N VAL A 125 -10.68 11.46 12.31
CA VAL A 125 -9.87 12.46 13.05
C VAL A 125 -10.68 13.19 14.12
N LYS A 126 -11.92 13.58 13.83
CA LYS A 126 -12.71 14.44 14.73
C LYS A 126 -13.62 13.67 15.67
N TYR A 127 -14.21 12.57 15.20
CA TYR A 127 -15.24 11.84 15.92
C TYR A 127 -14.79 10.45 16.37
N GLY A 128 -13.54 10.07 16.07
CA GLY A 128 -13.00 8.76 16.44
C GLY A 128 -13.73 7.61 15.74
N TRP A 129 -14.30 7.86 14.55
CA TRP A 129 -15.00 6.84 13.79
C TRP A 129 -14.12 5.63 13.55
N TYR A 130 -14.72 4.46 13.73
CA TYR A 130 -14.02 3.19 13.60
C TYR A 130 -14.69 2.36 12.51
N ILE A 131 -14.56 1.04 12.60
CA ILE A 131 -14.91 0.11 11.52
C ILE A 131 -16.37 0.25 11.09
N GLN A 132 -17.30 0.45 12.02
CA GLN A 132 -18.73 0.50 11.72
C GLN A 132 -19.10 1.75 10.91
N GLU A 133 -18.63 2.92 11.33
CA GLU A 133 -18.91 4.20 10.68
C GLU A 133 -18.19 4.30 9.32
N ILE A 134 -16.94 3.83 9.24
CA ILE A 134 -16.20 3.78 7.98
C ILE A 134 -16.93 2.87 6.97
N GLY A 135 -17.37 1.68 7.42
CA GLY A 135 -18.15 0.76 6.61
C GLY A 135 -19.45 1.38 6.09
N ALA A 136 -20.16 2.14 6.92
CA ALA A 136 -21.36 2.87 6.54
C ALA A 136 -21.09 3.95 5.47
N ILE A 137 -19.97 4.67 5.57
CA ILE A 137 -19.57 5.65 4.54
C ILE A 137 -19.23 4.97 3.21
N PHE A 138 -18.52 3.84 3.21
CA PHE A 138 -18.27 3.09 1.99
C PHE A 138 -19.56 2.58 1.34
N MET A 139 -20.49 2.07 2.14
CA MET A 139 -21.79 1.60 1.64
C MET A 139 -22.60 2.74 1.02
N THR A 140 -22.75 3.85 1.73
CA THR A 140 -23.49 5.03 1.25
C THR A 140 -22.83 5.67 0.02
N THR A 141 -21.51 5.76 -0.01
CA THR A 141 -20.74 6.25 -1.16
C THR A 141 -20.94 5.36 -2.38
N GLY A 142 -20.92 4.03 -2.20
CA GLY A 142 -21.18 3.07 -3.28
C GLY A 142 -22.59 3.18 -3.86
N ILE A 143 -23.61 3.33 -3.01
CA ILE A 143 -25.00 3.54 -3.43
C ILE A 143 -25.14 4.86 -4.21
N ASN A 144 -24.58 5.95 -3.67
CA ASN A 144 -24.62 7.27 -4.30
C ASN A 144 -23.85 7.29 -5.62
N ALA A 145 -22.74 6.57 -5.72
CA ALA A 145 -21.98 6.40 -6.96
C ALA A 145 -22.81 5.67 -8.02
N GLY A 146 -23.55 4.62 -7.64
CA GLY A 146 -24.47 3.92 -8.52
C GLY A 146 -25.54 4.85 -9.10
N PHE A 147 -26.16 5.68 -8.24
CA PHE A 147 -27.13 6.68 -8.69
C PHE A 147 -26.50 7.77 -9.56
N ALA A 148 -25.33 8.28 -9.19
CA ALA A 148 -24.60 9.30 -9.95
C ALA A 148 -24.21 8.84 -11.36
N TYR A 149 -24.01 7.53 -11.53
CA TYR A 149 -23.75 6.92 -12.83
C TYR A 149 -25.03 6.62 -13.64
N GLY A 150 -26.21 6.82 -13.05
CA GLY A 150 -27.50 6.56 -13.68
C GLY A 150 -27.97 5.10 -13.62
N TYR A 151 -27.47 4.31 -12.67
CA TYR A 151 -27.99 2.96 -12.45
C TYR A 151 -29.33 2.97 -11.70
N SER A 152 -30.18 2.01 -12.05
CA SER A 152 -31.44 1.76 -11.33
C SER A 152 -31.16 1.14 -9.95
N PRO A 153 -32.06 1.32 -8.96
CA PRO A 153 -31.92 0.69 -7.65
C PRO A 153 -31.70 -0.82 -7.71
N SER A 154 -32.41 -1.51 -8.61
CA SER A 154 -32.25 -2.96 -8.83
C SER A 154 -30.85 -3.30 -9.30
N LYS A 155 -30.29 -2.54 -10.25
CA LYS A 155 -28.93 -2.79 -10.76
C LYS A 155 -27.86 -2.52 -9.71
N ILE A 156 -28.06 -1.53 -8.83
CA ILE A 156 -27.17 -1.27 -7.70
C ILE A 156 -27.22 -2.45 -6.71
N ALA A 157 -28.42 -2.97 -6.40
CA ALA A 157 -28.57 -4.14 -5.55
C ALA A 157 -27.93 -5.40 -6.17
N ASP A 158 -28.13 -5.64 -7.47
CA ASP A 158 -27.52 -6.76 -8.19
C ASP A 158 -26.00 -6.67 -8.16
N LEU A 159 -25.43 -5.48 -8.40
CA LEU A 159 -23.99 -5.24 -8.32
C LEU A 159 -23.45 -5.38 -6.90
N PHE A 160 -24.22 -4.98 -5.88
CA PHE A 160 -23.85 -5.16 -4.48
C PHE A 160 -23.82 -6.64 -4.08
N VAL A 161 -24.85 -7.41 -4.45
CA VAL A 161 -24.90 -8.87 -4.22
C VAL A 161 -23.79 -9.57 -4.99
N ALA A 162 -23.58 -9.19 -6.25
CA ALA A 162 -22.50 -9.72 -7.09
C ALA A 162 -21.11 -9.37 -6.54
N GLY A 163 -20.94 -8.26 -5.83
CA GLY A 163 -19.69 -7.91 -5.13
C GLY A 163 -19.54 -8.57 -3.75
N ALA A 164 -20.65 -8.82 -3.05
CA ALA A 164 -20.67 -9.44 -1.73
C ALA A 164 -20.39 -10.95 -1.78
N LEU A 165 -20.85 -11.66 -2.82
CA LEU A 165 -20.58 -13.11 -2.98
C LEU A 165 -19.08 -13.41 -3.07
N PRO A 166 -18.30 -12.72 -3.94
CA PRO A 166 -16.85 -12.82 -3.95
C PRO A 166 -16.23 -12.37 -2.63
N ALA A 167 -16.78 -11.37 -1.93
CA ALA A 167 -16.27 -10.95 -0.62
C ALA A 167 -16.42 -12.02 0.46
N VAL A 168 -17.54 -12.77 0.47
CA VAL A 168 -17.73 -13.93 1.36
C VAL A 168 -16.80 -15.07 0.98
N ALA A 169 -16.60 -15.34 -0.32
CA ALA A 169 -15.63 -16.32 -0.78
C ALA A 169 -14.19 -15.92 -0.39
N MET A 170 -13.83 -14.64 -0.57
CA MET A 170 -12.57 -14.06 -0.11
C MET A 170 -12.43 -14.17 1.40
N TYR A 171 -13.48 -13.94 2.19
CA TYR A 171 -13.46 -14.10 3.65
C TYR A 171 -13.15 -15.54 4.07
N VAL A 172 -13.80 -16.54 3.46
CA VAL A 172 -13.53 -17.96 3.74
C VAL A 172 -12.11 -18.33 3.36
N ILE A 173 -11.62 -17.88 2.19
CA ILE A 173 -10.23 -18.07 1.76
C ILE A 173 -9.27 -17.36 2.73
N GLN A 174 -9.60 -16.15 3.18
CA GLN A 174 -8.76 -15.36 4.07
C GLN A 174 -8.70 -15.93 5.49
N ILE A 175 -9.74 -16.61 5.98
CA ILE A 175 -9.67 -17.38 7.23
C ILE A 175 -8.59 -18.47 7.12
N ILE A 176 -8.54 -19.18 5.99
CA ILE A 176 -7.56 -20.25 5.74
C ILE A 176 -6.15 -19.65 5.58
N ILE A 177 -6.02 -18.55 4.84
CA ILE A 177 -4.74 -17.88 4.59
C ILE A 177 -4.19 -17.18 5.85
N ASN A 178 -5.03 -16.52 6.66
CA ASN A 178 -4.61 -15.86 7.90
C ASN A 178 -4.04 -16.84 8.93
N PHE A 179 -4.35 -18.14 8.82
CA PHE A 179 -3.74 -19.16 9.66
C PHE A 179 -2.25 -19.38 9.34
N ILE A 180 -1.81 -19.01 8.13
CA ILE A 180 -0.45 -19.20 7.62
C ILE A 180 0.30 -17.87 7.50
N ILE A 181 -0.42 -16.77 7.25
CA ILE A 181 0.15 -15.46 6.88
C ILE A 181 -0.49 -14.38 7.77
N PRO A 182 0.22 -13.88 8.80
CA PRO A 182 -0.30 -12.80 9.63
C PRO A 182 -0.35 -11.50 8.82
N SER A 183 -1.51 -10.87 8.76
CA SER A 183 -1.72 -9.55 8.13
C SER A 183 -0.98 -8.44 8.88
N GLY A 184 -0.73 -7.29 8.24
CA GLY A 184 -0.09 -6.14 8.91
C GLY A 184 -0.82 -5.71 10.19
N SER A 185 -2.14 -5.52 10.15
CA SER A 185 -2.92 -5.23 11.37
C SER A 185 -2.89 -6.36 12.40
N GLY A 186 -2.81 -7.63 11.97
CA GLY A 186 -2.60 -8.77 12.85
C GLY A 186 -1.21 -8.78 13.51
N GLN A 187 -0.17 -8.39 12.77
CA GLN A 187 1.18 -8.21 13.31
C GLN A 187 1.17 -7.10 14.37
N ALA A 188 0.55 -5.94 14.10
CA ALA A 188 0.41 -4.88 15.10
C ALA A 188 -0.26 -5.40 16.38
N ALA A 189 -1.38 -6.12 16.26
CA ALA A 189 -2.09 -6.67 17.40
C ALA A 189 -1.26 -7.69 18.21
N ALA A 190 -0.39 -8.45 17.55
CA ALA A 190 0.45 -9.46 18.19
C ALA A 190 1.74 -8.89 18.80
N THR A 191 2.39 -7.94 18.13
CA THR A 191 3.73 -7.46 18.53
C THR A 191 3.69 -6.22 19.40
N MET A 192 2.73 -5.31 19.20
CA MET A 192 2.68 -4.05 19.96
C MET A 192 2.51 -4.24 21.48
N PRO A 193 1.72 -5.21 21.99
CA PRO A 193 1.65 -5.48 23.43
C PRO A 193 2.99 -5.89 24.06
N ILE A 194 3.95 -6.37 23.26
CA ILE A 194 5.31 -6.72 23.70
C ILE A 194 6.25 -5.55 23.49
N MET A 195 6.15 -4.88 22.34
CA MET A 195 7.03 -3.76 21.96
C MET A 195 6.82 -2.52 22.84
N VAL A 196 5.58 -2.26 23.30
CA VAL A 196 5.26 -1.08 24.13
C VAL A 196 5.90 -1.17 25.52
N PRO A 197 5.71 -2.23 26.31
CA PRO A 197 6.39 -2.35 27.61
C PRO A 197 7.92 -2.42 27.47
N LEU A 198 8.42 -3.05 26.40
CA LEU A 198 9.85 -3.08 26.12
C LEU A 198 10.38 -1.67 25.84
N ALA A 199 9.66 -0.90 25.03
CA ALA A 199 10.01 0.49 24.72
C ALA A 199 10.09 1.33 25.99
N ASP A 200 9.08 1.23 26.85
CA ASP A 200 9.04 1.92 28.14
C ASP A 200 10.22 1.49 29.04
N ALA A 201 10.56 0.20 29.07
CA ALA A 201 11.66 -0.34 29.88
C ALA A 201 13.06 0.14 29.44
N VAL A 202 13.27 0.36 28.14
CA VAL A 202 14.55 0.86 27.60
C VAL A 202 14.57 2.39 27.41
N GLY A 203 13.49 3.07 27.78
CA GLY A 203 13.38 4.53 27.69
C GLY A 203 13.26 5.08 26.27
N ILE A 204 12.69 4.33 25.33
CA ILE A 204 12.36 4.80 23.98
C ILE A 204 10.86 5.13 23.88
N THR A 205 10.50 6.13 23.07
CA THR A 205 9.10 6.52 22.96
C THR A 205 8.26 5.44 22.29
N ARG A 206 7.01 5.28 22.73
CA ARG A 206 6.06 4.35 22.11
C ARG A 206 5.81 4.65 20.63
N GLN A 207 5.91 5.92 20.19
CA GLN A 207 5.87 6.27 18.76
C GLN A 207 7.04 5.70 17.97
N THR A 208 8.24 5.69 18.57
CA THR A 208 9.42 5.10 17.94
C THR A 208 9.21 3.59 17.76
N ALA A 209 8.58 2.92 18.73
CA ALA A 209 8.19 1.51 18.61
C ALA A 209 7.14 1.29 17.50
N VAL A 210 6.11 2.13 17.44
CA VAL A 210 5.09 2.11 16.38
C VAL A 210 5.71 2.34 14.99
N MET A 211 6.71 3.21 14.88
CA MET A 211 7.43 3.48 13.63
C MET A 211 8.34 2.30 13.24
N ALA A 212 9.01 1.67 14.21
CA ALA A 212 9.83 0.49 13.96
C ALA A 212 9.00 -0.68 13.40
N TYR A 213 7.81 -0.90 13.99
CA TYR A 213 6.84 -1.86 13.47
C TYR A 213 6.44 -1.54 12.01
N GLN A 214 6.04 -0.31 11.71
CA GLN A 214 5.59 0.07 10.36
C GLN A 214 6.67 -0.10 9.30
N LEU A 215 7.89 0.35 9.60
CA LEU A 215 9.03 0.21 8.71
C LEU A 215 9.33 -1.27 8.45
N GLY A 216 9.41 -2.07 9.49
CA GLY A 216 9.68 -3.51 9.38
C GLY A 216 8.61 -4.26 8.60
N ALA A 217 7.34 -4.06 8.96
CA ALA A 217 6.21 -4.75 8.32
C ALA A 217 6.04 -4.33 6.85
N GLY A 218 6.10 -3.02 6.55
CA GLY A 218 5.91 -2.54 5.18
C GLY A 218 7.02 -2.96 4.23
N PHE A 219 8.29 -2.86 4.64
CA PHE A 219 9.41 -3.26 3.78
C PHE A 219 9.45 -4.77 3.51
N MET A 220 9.11 -5.59 4.50
CA MET A 220 9.12 -7.04 4.31
C MET A 220 8.03 -7.53 3.35
N ASP A 221 6.91 -6.82 3.27
CA ASP A 221 5.82 -7.18 2.36
C ASP A 221 6.26 -7.16 0.88
N SER A 222 7.29 -6.38 0.53
CA SER A 222 7.84 -6.33 -0.84
C SER A 222 8.69 -7.51 -1.27
N ILE A 223 9.01 -8.42 -0.36
CA ILE A 223 9.84 -9.59 -0.64
C ILE A 223 9.13 -10.87 -0.22
N MET A 224 8.27 -10.85 0.79
CA MET A 224 7.65 -12.07 1.29
C MET A 224 6.81 -12.78 0.21
N LEU A 225 7.12 -14.07 -0.05
CA LEU A 225 6.34 -14.91 -0.97
C LEU A 225 4.89 -15.11 -0.51
N THR A 226 4.63 -14.84 0.76
CA THR A 226 3.31 -14.91 1.37
C THR A 226 2.45 -13.68 1.09
N SER A 227 3.00 -12.59 0.53
CA SER A 227 2.21 -11.44 0.11
C SER A 227 1.41 -11.77 -1.14
N GLY A 228 0.10 -11.93 -0.98
CA GLY A 228 -0.82 -12.21 -2.09
C GLY A 228 -0.84 -11.10 -3.13
N VAL A 229 -0.69 -9.85 -2.70
CA VAL A 229 -0.63 -8.67 -3.60
C VAL A 229 0.65 -8.71 -4.44
N LEU A 230 1.80 -8.98 -3.81
CA LEU A 230 3.07 -9.09 -4.51
C LEU A 230 3.01 -10.19 -5.58
N MET A 231 2.56 -11.38 -5.19
CA MET A 231 2.49 -12.52 -6.09
C MET A 231 1.49 -12.29 -7.24
N ALA A 232 0.34 -11.65 -6.97
CA ALA A 232 -0.61 -11.28 -8.01
C ALA A 232 -0.01 -10.28 -9.00
N GLN A 233 0.68 -9.25 -8.53
CA GLN A 233 1.28 -8.24 -9.39
C GLN A 233 2.45 -8.79 -10.22
N LEU A 234 3.31 -9.61 -9.63
CA LEU A 234 4.38 -10.32 -10.36
C LEU A 234 3.81 -11.24 -11.44
N SER A 235 2.68 -11.91 -11.15
CA SER A 235 1.99 -12.76 -12.11
C SER A 235 1.42 -11.96 -13.28
N ILE A 236 0.72 -10.85 -13.01
CA ILE A 236 0.17 -9.95 -14.04
C ILE A 236 1.28 -9.34 -14.90
N SER A 237 2.40 -8.97 -14.28
CA SER A 237 3.54 -8.34 -14.96
C SER A 237 4.45 -9.36 -15.65
N LYS A 238 4.16 -10.66 -15.54
CA LYS A 238 4.98 -11.78 -16.04
C LYS A 238 6.44 -11.69 -15.55
N ILE A 239 6.67 -11.25 -14.32
CA ILE A 239 8.02 -11.13 -13.74
C ILE A 239 8.29 -12.32 -12.82
N PRO A 240 9.33 -13.12 -13.11
CA PRO A 240 9.78 -14.16 -12.18
C PRO A 240 10.22 -13.59 -10.82
N TYR A 241 9.80 -14.21 -9.73
CA TYR A 241 10.09 -13.75 -8.36
C TYR A 241 11.60 -13.61 -8.08
N ASN A 242 12.43 -14.52 -8.57
CA ASN A 242 13.89 -14.44 -8.42
C ASN A 242 14.48 -13.17 -9.07
N LYS A 243 13.95 -12.76 -10.22
CA LYS A 243 14.36 -11.53 -10.91
C LYS A 243 13.86 -10.29 -10.17
N TRP A 244 12.66 -10.36 -9.60
CA TRP A 244 12.11 -9.32 -8.72
C TRP A 244 13.00 -9.07 -7.50
N VAL A 245 13.32 -10.11 -6.73
CA VAL A 245 14.16 -9.97 -5.52
C VAL A 245 15.54 -9.42 -5.86
N ARG A 246 16.14 -9.87 -6.97
CA ARG A 246 17.43 -9.35 -7.43
C ARG A 246 17.37 -7.88 -7.83
N TYR A 247 16.27 -7.45 -8.44
CA TYR A 247 16.03 -6.07 -8.82
C TYR A 247 15.76 -5.17 -7.59
N LEU A 248 14.94 -5.66 -6.66
CA LEU A 248 14.50 -4.92 -5.49
C LEU A 248 15.58 -4.86 -4.40
N GLY A 249 16.46 -5.86 -4.30
CA GLY A 249 17.47 -5.96 -3.26
C GLY A 249 18.27 -4.68 -2.97
N PRO A 250 18.85 -4.01 -4.00
CA PRO A 250 19.54 -2.74 -3.80
C PRO A 250 18.63 -1.63 -3.27
N LEU A 251 17.39 -1.53 -3.76
CA LEU A 251 16.42 -0.55 -3.30
C LEU A 251 15.96 -0.83 -1.86
N MET A 252 15.74 -2.11 -1.54
CA MET A 252 15.41 -2.58 -0.19
C MET A 252 16.48 -2.17 0.82
N MET A 253 17.76 -2.32 0.46
CA MET A 253 18.86 -1.89 1.33
C MET A 253 18.81 -0.38 1.59
N ILE A 254 18.52 0.43 0.56
CA ILE A 254 18.41 1.88 0.72
C ILE A 254 17.21 2.24 1.62
N TRP A 255 16.07 1.56 1.47
CA TRP A 255 14.90 1.75 2.33
C TRP A 255 15.20 1.37 3.79
N LEU A 256 15.84 0.23 4.03
CA LEU A 256 16.23 -0.21 5.37
C LEU A 256 17.18 0.81 6.04
N LEU A 257 18.20 1.27 5.32
CA LEU A 257 19.12 2.29 5.82
C LEU A 257 18.42 3.63 6.11
N THR A 258 17.50 4.04 5.22
CA THR A 258 16.68 5.24 5.43
C THR A 258 15.81 5.09 6.67
N GLY A 259 15.17 3.92 6.85
CA GLY A 259 14.38 3.59 8.04
C GLY A 259 15.21 3.67 9.32
N VAL A 260 16.43 3.13 9.31
CA VAL A 260 17.38 3.23 10.45
C VAL A 260 17.70 4.69 10.76
N VAL A 261 18.01 5.52 9.77
CA VAL A 261 18.30 6.95 9.97
C VAL A 261 17.11 7.65 10.63
N PHE A 262 15.89 7.38 10.18
CA PHE A 262 14.67 7.96 10.75
C PHE A 262 14.40 7.45 12.17
N LEU A 263 14.63 6.18 12.46
CA LEU A 263 14.50 5.60 13.80
C LEU A 263 15.51 6.19 14.79
N VAL A 264 16.76 6.34 14.38
CA VAL A 264 17.81 6.99 15.18
C VAL A 264 17.46 8.45 15.43
N PHE A 265 16.96 9.16 14.41
CA PHE A 265 16.48 10.53 14.57
C PHE A 265 15.31 10.61 15.56
N ALA A 266 14.33 9.70 15.46
CA ALA A 266 13.18 9.64 16.37
C ALA A 266 13.60 9.38 17.82
N TYR A 267 14.58 8.49 18.02
CA TYR A 267 15.17 8.20 19.32
C TYR A 267 15.81 9.45 19.95
N TYR A 268 16.72 10.12 19.25
CA TYR A 268 17.43 11.30 19.80
C TYR A 268 16.54 12.52 20.01
N LYS A 269 15.43 12.63 19.27
CA LYS A 269 14.47 13.73 19.42
C LYS A 269 13.32 13.43 20.38
N LEU A 270 13.29 12.25 21.00
CA LEU A 270 12.18 11.77 21.82
C LEU A 270 10.84 11.98 21.09
N TYR A 271 10.75 11.43 19.89
CA TYR A 271 9.66 11.73 18.97
C TYR A 271 8.30 11.28 19.54
N GLY A 272 7.37 12.25 19.66
CA GLY A 272 5.97 12.04 19.99
C GLY A 272 5.62 12.06 21.50
N PRO A 273 4.31 12.20 21.85
CA PRO A 273 3.90 12.23 23.24
C PRO A 273 4.18 10.88 23.93
N PHE A 274 4.49 10.94 25.22
CA PHE A 274 4.56 9.81 26.13
C PHE A 274 3.16 9.25 26.37
#